data_AF-A0A952JFD5-F1
#
_entry.id   AF-A0A952JFD5-F1
#
_cell.length_a   1.000
_cell.length_b   1.000
_cell.length_c   1.000
_cell.angle_alpha   90.00
_cell.angle_beta   90.00
_cell.angle_gamma   90.00
#
_symmetry.space_group_name_H-M   'P 1'
#
loop_
_entity.id
_entity.type
_entity.pdbx_description
1 polymer ?
#
loop_
_entity_poly.entity_id
_entity_poly.type
_entity_poly.pdbx_seq_one_letter_code
_entity_poly.pdbx_strand_id
1 'polypeptide(L)'
;MKLLELVEYLKNPNSLENLLGKELKNVEIDLIEIYMIESIALDSQIKFFDAEKIPSTIEIEVDGLKYINLFPLYMAQELVEEFTSIYGKNNLEIAKRLIEYRIKDA
;
A
#
# COMPACT_ATOMS: atom_id res chain seq x y z
N MET A 1 0.28 -4.07 9.54
CA MET A 1 0.77 -2.68 9.69
C MET A 1 -0.27 -1.72 9.20
N LYS A 2 -0.28 -0.46 9.65
CA LYS A 2 -1.21 0.58 9.17
C LYS A 2 -0.60 1.40 8.04
N LEU A 3 -1.42 2.18 7.32
CA LEU A 3 -0.95 3.05 6.23
C LEU A 3 0.08 4.08 6.68
N LEU A 4 -0.08 4.63 7.88
CA LEU A 4 0.87 5.60 8.43
C LEU A 4 2.27 5.00 8.56
N GLU A 5 2.36 3.75 9.00
CA GLU A 5 3.62 3.00 9.12
C GLU A 5 4.18 2.69 7.73
N LEU A 6 3.32 2.29 6.78
CA LEU A 6 3.73 2.03 5.40
C LEU A 6 4.36 3.26 4.74
N VAL A 7 3.81 4.47 4.96
CA VAL A 7 4.38 5.71 4.42
C VAL A 7 5.84 5.91 4.84
N GLU A 8 6.23 5.49 6.05
CA GLU A 8 7.62 5.55 6.50
C GLU A 8 8.53 4.62 5.72
N TYR A 9 8.05 3.40 5.43
CA TYR A 9 8.76 2.45 4.59
C TYR A 9 8.85 2.92 3.13
N LEU A 10 7.75 3.45 2.57
CA LEU A 10 7.72 3.93 1.18
C LEU A 10 8.69 5.10 0.94
N LYS A 11 8.98 5.91 1.98
CA LYS A 11 10.01 6.97 1.92
C LYS A 11 11.45 6.44 1.98
N ASN A 12 11.66 5.18 2.32
CA ASN A 12 12.98 4.57 2.50
C ASN A 12 13.05 3.21 1.78
N PRO A 13 13.51 3.18 0.52
CA PRO A 13 13.56 1.98 -0.31
C PRO A 13 14.23 0.78 0.38
N ASN A 14 15.37 1.01 1.05
CA ASN A 14 16.09 -0.05 1.77
C ASN A 14 15.25 -0.67 2.90
N SER A 15 14.44 0.12 3.59
CA SER A 15 13.59 -0.39 4.68
C SER A 15 12.40 -1.17 4.12
N LEU A 16 11.83 -0.71 2.99
CA LEU A 16 10.76 -1.38 2.28
C LEU A 16 11.18 -2.74 1.73
N GLU A 17 12.34 -2.83 1.06
CA GLU A 17 12.87 -4.09 0.54
C GLU A 17 13.07 -5.13 1.67
N ASN A 18 13.60 -4.70 2.82
CA ASN A 18 13.78 -5.56 3.98
C ASN A 18 12.46 -6.05 4.59
N LEU A 19 11.41 -5.23 4.54
CA LEU A 19 10.06 -5.60 4.96
C LEU A 19 9.49 -6.65 4.00
N LEU A 20 9.53 -6.36 2.69
CA LEU A 20 8.96 -7.22 1.66
C LEU A 20 9.68 -8.55 1.55
N GLY A 21 11.01 -8.58 1.71
CA GLY A 21 11.79 -9.83 1.71
C GLY A 21 11.42 -10.80 2.85
N LYS A 22 10.74 -10.34 3.90
CA LYS A 22 10.22 -11.20 4.98
C LYS A 22 8.83 -11.75 4.65
N GLU A 23 7.97 -10.96 4.01
CA GLU A 23 6.58 -11.32 3.73
C GLU A 23 6.36 -11.99 2.37
N LEU A 24 7.08 -11.53 1.34
CA LEU A 24 6.91 -11.90 -0.08
C LEU A 24 8.28 -12.20 -0.71
N LYS A 25 8.87 -13.34 -0.32
CA LYS A 25 10.17 -13.77 -0.88
C LYS A 25 10.05 -14.00 -2.38
N ASN A 26 10.99 -13.41 -3.13
CA ASN A 26 11.15 -13.56 -4.59
C ASN A 26 9.99 -13.04 -5.44
N VAL A 27 9.16 -12.12 -4.92
CA VAL A 27 8.15 -11.41 -5.73
C VAL A 27 8.77 -10.11 -6.23
N GLU A 28 8.63 -9.83 -7.53
CA GLU A 28 9.07 -8.57 -8.12
C GLU A 28 8.19 -7.42 -7.64
N ILE A 29 8.78 -6.23 -7.40
CA ILE A 29 8.05 -5.06 -6.86
C ILE A 29 6.82 -4.70 -7.73
N ASP A 30 6.95 -4.83 -9.04
CA ASP A 30 5.88 -4.53 -10.01
C ASP A 30 4.70 -5.51 -9.91
N LEU A 31 4.90 -6.66 -9.27
CA LEU A 31 3.88 -7.68 -9.02
C LEU A 31 3.31 -7.61 -7.59
N ILE A 32 3.72 -6.63 -6.78
CA ILE A 32 3.21 -6.49 -5.41
C ILE A 32 2.04 -5.51 -5.39
N GLU A 33 0.89 -5.96 -4.89
CA GLU A 33 -0.26 -5.11 -4.63
C GLU A 33 -0.46 -4.86 -3.13
N ILE A 34 -0.95 -3.67 -2.81
CA ILE A 34 -1.26 -3.22 -1.45
C ILE A 34 -2.77 -3.24 -1.27
N TYR A 35 -3.24 -3.95 -0.25
CA TYR A 35 -4.65 -4.01 0.12
C TYR A 35 -4.86 -3.53 1.55
N MET A 36 -6.04 -2.96 1.81
CA MET A 36 -6.53 -2.63 3.14
C MET A 36 -7.60 -3.61 3.59
N ILE A 37 -7.53 -4.04 4.86
CA ILE A 37 -8.50 -4.96 5.45
C ILE A 37 -9.81 -4.21 5.73
N GLU A 38 -10.93 -4.81 5.28
CA GLU A 38 -12.33 -4.37 5.44
C GLU A 38 -12.73 -3.02 4.82
N SER A 39 -11.91 -1.97 4.93
CA SER A 39 -12.25 -0.62 4.45
C SER A 39 -11.01 0.20 4.08
N ILE A 40 -11.18 1.20 3.21
CA ILE A 40 -10.13 2.19 2.90
C ILE A 40 -10.16 3.28 3.97
N ALA A 41 -9.38 3.09 5.04
CA ALA A 41 -9.30 4.01 6.17
C ALA A 41 -7.89 4.05 6.77
N LEU A 42 -7.56 5.13 7.48
CA LEU A 42 -6.21 5.33 8.05
C LEU A 42 -5.85 4.30 9.11
N ASP A 43 -6.85 3.78 9.82
CA ASP A 43 -6.72 2.81 10.88
C ASP A 43 -6.77 1.35 10.38
N SER A 44 -7.18 1.14 9.12
CA SER A 44 -7.16 -0.18 8.48
C SER A 44 -5.75 -0.76 8.43
N GLN A 45 -5.69 -2.08 8.65
CA GLN A 45 -4.47 -2.83 8.43
C GLN A 45 -4.21 -3.01 6.94
N ILE A 46 -2.94 -3.10 6.60
CA ILE A 46 -2.45 -3.34 5.25
C ILE A 46 -1.95 -4.77 5.13
N LYS A 47 -2.18 -5.34 3.96
CA LYS A 47 -1.61 -6.60 3.50
C LYS A 47 -1.03 -6.44 2.10
N PHE A 48 0.15 -7.03 1.89
CA PHE A 48 0.73 -7.17 0.56
C PHE A 48 0.36 -8.51 -0.05
N PHE A 49 0.07 -8.49 -1.34
CA PHE A 49 -0.20 -9.69 -2.13
C PHE A 49 0.68 -9.71 -3.38
N ASP A 50 1.02 -10.92 -3.80
CA ASP A 50 1.56 -11.20 -5.12
C ASP A 50 0.39 -11.21 -6.11
N ALA A 51 0.40 -10.27 -7.06
CA ALA A 51 -0.65 -10.07 -8.05
C ALA A 51 -0.93 -11.32 -8.89
N GLU A 52 0.07 -12.20 -9.09
CA GLU A 52 -0.11 -13.45 -9.83
C GLU A 52 -0.89 -14.51 -9.04
N LYS A 53 -1.02 -14.33 -7.72
CA LYS A 53 -1.66 -15.29 -6.81
C LYS A 53 -3.05 -14.86 -6.33
N ILE A 54 -3.51 -13.68 -6.73
CA ILE A 54 -4.82 -13.16 -6.36
C ILE A 54 -5.65 -12.80 -7.61
N PRO A 55 -6.98 -12.76 -7.48
CA PRO A 55 -7.83 -12.20 -8.53
C PRO A 55 -7.45 -10.73 -8.80
N SER A 56 -7.43 -10.33 -10.07
CA SER A 56 -7.22 -8.94 -10.47
C SER A 56 -8.54 -8.15 -10.34
N THR A 57 -9.00 -7.95 -9.11
CA THR A 57 -10.24 -7.24 -8.78
C THR A 57 -10.00 -6.23 -7.65
N ILE A 58 -10.83 -5.17 -7.62
CA ILE A 58 -10.71 -4.11 -6.59
C ILE A 58 -10.93 -4.67 -5.18
N GLU A 59 -11.78 -5.67 -5.04
CA GLU A 59 -12.05 -6.31 -3.76
C GLU A 59 -11.81 -7.82 -3.89
N ILE A 60 -11.20 -8.41 -2.88
CA ILE A 60 -10.98 -9.85 -2.78
C ILE A 60 -11.36 -10.32 -1.37
N GLU A 61 -11.64 -11.62 -1.26
CA GLU A 61 -11.85 -12.29 0.03
C GLU A 61 -10.82 -13.40 0.17
N VAL A 62 -10.09 -13.39 1.28
CA VAL A 62 -9.10 -14.43 1.62
C VAL A 62 -9.33 -14.83 3.07
N ASP A 63 -9.55 -16.12 3.32
CA ASP A 63 -9.84 -16.69 4.64
C ASP A 63 -11.02 -16.00 5.38
N GLY A 64 -12.06 -15.61 4.64
CA GLY A 64 -13.25 -14.95 5.19
C GLY A 64 -13.05 -13.47 5.55
N LEU A 65 -11.88 -12.90 5.24
CA LEU A 65 -11.58 -11.49 5.42
C LEU A 65 -11.64 -10.76 4.07
N LYS A 66 -12.33 -9.61 4.07
CA LYS A 66 -12.39 -8.73 2.92
C LYS A 66 -11.13 -7.86 2.84
N TYR A 67 -10.59 -7.75 1.64
CA TYR A 67 -9.46 -6.88 1.31
C TYR A 67 -9.87 -5.96 0.15
N ILE A 68 -9.56 -4.68 0.28
CA ILE A 68 -9.82 -3.67 -0.75
C ILE A 68 -8.49 -3.16 -1.28
N ASN A 69 -8.30 -3.25 -2.60
CA ASN A 69 -7.09 -2.82 -3.29
C ASN A 69 -6.91 -1.31 -3.06
N LEU A 70 -5.75 -0.96 -2.52
CA LEU A 70 -5.31 0.42 -2.39
C LEU A 70 -4.57 0.83 -3.68
N PHE A 71 -3.39 0.26 -3.94
CA PHE A 71 -2.57 0.52 -5.13
C PHE A 71 -1.62 -0.65 -5.42
N PRO A 72 -1.11 -0.79 -6.66
CA PRO A 72 0.18 -1.42 -6.91
C PRO A 72 1.29 -0.74 -6.09
N LEU A 73 2.28 -1.52 -5.64
CA LEU A 73 3.36 -1.01 -4.78
C LEU A 73 4.16 0.10 -5.47
N TYR A 74 4.54 -0.08 -6.74
CA TYR A 74 5.30 0.92 -7.50
C TYR A 74 4.55 2.27 -7.55
N MET A 75 3.24 2.25 -7.78
CA MET A 75 2.40 3.45 -7.82
C MET A 75 2.35 4.12 -6.45
N ALA A 76 2.27 3.35 -5.36
CA ALA A 76 2.31 3.92 -4.02
C ALA A 76 3.67 4.58 -3.72
N GLN A 77 4.78 4.06 -4.25
CA GLN A 77 6.10 4.69 -4.12
C GLN A 77 6.15 6.03 -4.86
N GLU A 78 5.67 6.07 -6.11
CA GLU A 78 5.60 7.30 -6.92
C GLU A 78 4.75 8.38 -6.25
N LEU A 79 3.54 8.02 -5.79
CA LEU A 79 2.65 8.95 -5.09
C LEU A 79 3.25 9.46 -3.77
N VAL A 80 3.93 8.59 -3.01
CA VAL A 80 4.59 9.01 -1.77
C VAL A 80 5.76 9.94 -2.05
N GLU A 81 6.54 9.71 -3.12
CA GLU A 81 7.61 10.62 -3.53
C GLU A 81 7.04 12.00 -3.89
N GLU A 82 6.00 12.04 -4.74
CA GLU A 82 5.30 13.27 -5.12
C GLU A 82 4.77 14.01 -3.88
N PHE A 83 4.00 13.33 -3.03
CA PHE A 83 3.43 13.94 -1.84
C PHE A 83 4.49 14.34 -0.82
N THR A 84 5.63 13.65 -0.76
CA THR A 84 6.76 14.07 0.08
C THR A 84 7.35 15.39 -0.40
N SER A 85 7.37 15.66 -1.71
CA SER A 85 7.83 16.95 -2.25
C SER A 85 6.92 18.12 -1.85
N ILE A 86 5.61 17.86 -1.66
CA ILE A 86 4.59 18.86 -1.32
C ILE A 86 4.45 19.04 0.20
N TYR A 87 4.37 17.94 0.95
CA TYR A 87 4.01 17.90 2.37
C TYR A 87 5.21 17.58 3.29
N GLY A 88 6.39 17.32 2.73
CA GLY A 88 7.62 17.07 3.46
C GLY A 88 7.55 15.83 4.37
N LYS A 89 7.89 16.01 5.64
CA LYS A 89 7.97 14.91 6.64
C LYS A 89 6.62 14.56 7.28
N ASN A 90 5.51 15.18 6.87
CA ASN A 90 4.20 14.91 7.46
C ASN A 90 3.57 13.60 6.92
N ASN A 91 3.91 12.47 7.56
CA ASN A 91 3.42 11.15 7.14
C ASN A 91 1.89 11.02 7.23
N LEU A 92 1.26 11.69 8.22
CA LEU A 92 -0.19 11.65 8.39
C LEU A 92 -0.90 12.33 7.22
N GLU A 93 -0.39 13.47 6.76
CA GLU A 93 -0.96 14.16 5.60
C GLU A 93 -0.79 13.32 4.33
N ILE A 94 0.38 12.74 4.11
CA ILE A 94 0.64 11.87 2.95
C ILE A 94 -0.29 10.65 2.95
N ALA A 95 -0.48 9.99 4.10
CA ALA A 95 -1.41 8.87 4.23
C ALA A 95 -2.85 9.27 3.90
N LYS A 96 -3.30 10.47 4.32
CA LYS A 96 -4.61 11.01 3.95
C LYS A 96 -4.73 11.23 2.45
N ARG A 97 -3.71 11.77 1.80
CA ARG A 97 -3.72 12.01 0.34
C ARG A 97 -3.75 10.73 -0.46
N LEU A 98 -3.06 9.67 -0.03
CA LEU A 98 -3.17 8.35 -0.65
C LEU A 98 -4.61 7.81 -0.60
N ILE A 99 -5.27 7.90 0.55
CA ILE A 99 -6.68 7.49 0.69
C ILE A 99 -7.60 8.35 -0.18
N GLU A 100 -7.43 9.68 -0.14
CA GLU A 100 -8.23 10.59 -0.96
C GLU A 100 -8.04 10.37 -2.46
N TYR A 101 -6.82 10.07 -2.90
CA TYR A 101 -6.51 9.74 -4.27
C TYR A 101 -7.28 8.48 -4.67
N ARG A 102 -7.18 7.41 -3.88
CA ARG A 102 -7.87 6.14 -4.16
C ARG A 102 -9.39 6.31 -4.22
N ILE A 103 -9.97 7.04 -3.28
CA ILE A 103 -11.42 7.28 -3.23
C ILE A 103 -11.91 8.09 -4.45
N LYS A 104 -11.07 8.95 -5.03
CA LYS A 104 -11.44 9.74 -6.21
C LYS A 104 -11.20 9.01 -7.54
N ASP A 105 -10.28 8.06 -7.56
CA ASP A 105 -9.94 7.22 -8.71
C ASP A 105 -10.89 6.02 -8.87
N ALA A 106 -11.42 5.50 -7.75
CA ALA A 106 -12.45 4.46 -7.71
C ALA A 106 -13.84 4.95 -8.12
#